data_AF-A0A7D5L9F5-F1
#
_entry.id   AF-A0A7D5L9F5-F1
#
_cell.length_a   1.000
_cell.length_b   1.000
_cell.length_c   1.000
_cell.angle_alpha   90.00
_cell.angle_beta   90.00
_cell.angle_gamma   90.00
#
_symmetry.space_group_name_H-M   'P 1'
#
loop_
_entity.id
_entity.type
_entity.pdbx_description
1 polymer ?
#
loop_
_entity_poly.entity_id
_entity_poly.type
_entity_poly.pdbx_seq_one_letter_code
_entity_poly.pdbx_strand_id
1 'polypeptide(L)'
;MKPHEIAFLEEIADNRSASIASAMRDGTADVELVESESRLTVHGRLWVRGYLTDRFSMYRAGTTGNPNLTAEDLERIAEFVDEHQAGFAAELYS
;
A
#
# COMPACT_ATOMS: atom_id res chain seq x y z
N MET A 1 -4.48 -8.13 -13.12
CA MET A 1 -4.42 -8.75 -11.77
C MET A 1 -5.49 -9.84 -11.59
N LYS A 2 -5.19 -10.98 -10.95
CA LYS A 2 -6.13 -12.10 -10.73
C LYS A 2 -6.92 -11.94 -9.40
N PRO A 3 -8.07 -12.61 -9.21
CA PRO A 3 -8.88 -12.45 -7.98
C PRO A 3 -8.14 -12.74 -6.68
N HIS A 4 -7.29 -13.78 -6.62
CA HIS A 4 -6.52 -14.09 -5.42
C HIS A 4 -5.40 -13.09 -5.13
N GLU A 5 -4.91 -12.38 -6.16
CA GLU A 5 -3.93 -11.31 -6.02
C GLU A 5 -4.57 -10.06 -5.41
N ILE A 6 -5.83 -9.76 -5.79
CA ILE A 6 -6.62 -8.67 -5.20
C ILE A 6 -6.93 -8.99 -3.73
N ALA A 7 -7.39 -10.20 -3.43
CA ALA A 7 -7.67 -10.62 -2.06
C ALA A 7 -6.43 -10.52 -1.15
N PHE A 8 -5.24 -10.79 -1.69
CA PHE A 8 -3.98 -10.60 -0.96
C PHE A 8 -3.71 -9.12 -0.63
N LEU A 9 -3.97 -8.20 -1.57
CA LEU A 9 -3.81 -6.76 -1.32
C LEU A 9 -4.81 -6.25 -0.26
N GLU A 10 -6.06 -6.71 -0.33
CA GLU A 10 -7.10 -6.43 0.67
C GLU A 10 -6.66 -6.92 2.06
N GLU A 11 -6.16 -8.16 2.16
CA GLU A 11 -5.67 -8.71 3.42
C GLU A 11 -4.50 -7.91 4.01
N ILE A 12 -3.58 -7.43 3.18
CA ILE A 12 -2.48 -6.56 3.63
C ILE A 12 -3.00 -5.20 4.12
N ALA A 13 -3.93 -4.60 3.39
CA ALA A 13 -4.52 -3.33 3.80
C ALA A 13 -5.22 -3.50 5.15
N ASP A 14 -6.14 -4.44 5.27
CA ASP A 14 -6.97 -4.59 6.47
C ASP A 14 -6.17 -5.05 7.70
N ASN A 15 -5.31 -6.06 7.54
CA ASN A 15 -4.65 -6.69 8.69
C ASN A 15 -3.30 -6.05 9.03
N ARG A 16 -2.75 -5.21 8.15
CA ARG A 16 -1.43 -4.61 8.36
C ARG A 16 -1.40 -3.10 8.29
N SER A 17 -2.55 -2.41 8.26
CA SER A 17 -2.58 -0.93 8.27
C SER A 17 -1.75 -0.34 9.41
N ALA A 18 -1.82 -0.89 10.63
CA ALA A 18 -0.99 -0.45 11.76
C ALA A 18 0.53 -0.69 11.53
N SER A 19 0.91 -1.85 10.98
CA SER A 19 2.32 -2.16 10.65
C SER A 19 2.86 -1.30 9.51
N ILE A 20 2.00 -0.97 8.54
CA ILE A 20 2.28 -0.06 7.44
C ILE A 20 2.49 1.34 7.99
N ALA A 21 1.59 1.83 8.86
CA ALA A 21 1.70 3.12 9.51
C ALA A 21 2.98 3.24 10.37
N SER A 22 3.37 2.18 11.09
CA SER A 22 4.65 2.15 11.82
C SER A 22 5.85 2.32 10.88
N ALA A 23 5.91 1.53 9.80
CA ALA A 23 7.01 1.60 8.83
C ALA A 23 7.07 2.96 8.11
N MET A 24 5.90 3.59 7.88
CA MET A 24 5.79 4.94 7.33
C MET A 24 6.44 5.97 8.25
N ARG A 25 6.10 5.96 9.56
CA ARG A 25 6.66 6.89 10.55
C ARG A 25 8.18 6.77 10.63
N ASP A 26 8.72 5.55 10.63
CA ASP A 26 10.17 5.31 10.73
C ASP A 26 10.94 5.74 9.47
N GLY A 27 10.31 5.67 8.30
CA GLY A 27 10.95 5.94 7.01
C GLY A 27 10.88 7.39 6.53
N THR A 28 10.10 8.27 7.17
CA THR A 28 9.77 9.59 6.61
C THR A 28 9.63 10.71 7.67
N ALA A 29 10.59 10.78 8.60
CA ALA A 29 10.56 11.74 9.73
C ALA A 29 10.33 13.22 9.35
N ASP A 30 10.68 13.63 8.12
CA ASP A 30 10.61 15.02 7.65
C ASP A 30 9.53 15.27 6.56
N VAL A 31 8.67 14.28 6.26
CA VAL A 31 7.68 14.40 5.18
C VAL A 31 6.27 14.23 5.74
N GLU A 32 5.39 15.18 5.44
CA GLU A 32 3.97 15.08 5.79
C GLU A 32 3.29 14.01 4.93
N LEU A 33 2.75 12.98 5.59
CA LEU A 33 2.13 11.81 4.93
C LEU A 33 0.60 11.81 4.99
N VAL A 34 0.01 12.60 5.89
CA VAL A 34 -1.42 12.61 6.19
C VAL A 34 -1.94 14.04 6.06
N GLU A 35 -2.98 14.25 5.24
CA GLU A 35 -3.67 15.54 5.12
C GLU A 35 -4.79 15.65 6.19
N SER A 36 -5.45 14.53 6.49
CA SER A 36 -6.50 14.43 7.50
C SER A 36 -6.68 12.98 7.97
N GLU A 37 -7.50 12.75 9.00
CA GLU A 37 -7.84 11.43 9.54
C GLU A 37 -8.30 10.41 8.48
N SER A 38 -8.83 10.87 7.33
CA SER A 38 -9.30 9.99 6.25
C SER A 38 -8.55 10.16 4.93
N ARG A 39 -7.44 10.91 4.92
CA ARG A 39 -6.78 11.29 3.66
C ARG A 39 -5.26 11.37 3.78
N LEU A 40 -4.57 10.66 2.91
CA LEU A 40 -3.12 10.72 2.76
C LEU A 40 -2.71 11.93 1.90
N THR A 41 -1.49 12.42 2.10
CA THR A 41 -0.85 13.34 1.13
C THR A 41 -0.45 12.59 -0.15
N VAL A 42 -0.01 13.32 -1.17
CA VAL A 42 0.64 12.71 -2.35
C VAL A 42 1.82 11.82 -1.93
N HIS A 43 2.62 12.27 -0.97
CA HIS A 43 3.76 11.51 -0.46
C HIS A 43 3.32 10.26 0.32
N GLY A 44 2.28 10.37 1.15
CA GLY A 44 1.69 9.22 1.84
C GLY A 44 1.21 8.15 0.86
N ARG A 45 0.44 8.56 -0.18
CA ARG A 45 -0.02 7.63 -1.21
C ARG A 45 1.14 6.97 -1.97
N LEU A 46 2.16 7.75 -2.36
CA LEU A 46 3.34 7.21 -3.04
C LEU A 46 4.09 6.17 -2.18
N TRP A 47 4.23 6.45 -0.89
CA TRP A 47 4.87 5.51 0.04
C TRP A 47 4.08 4.20 0.13
N VAL A 48 2.76 4.27 0.37
CA VAL A 48 1.90 3.08 0.46
C VAL A 48 1.91 2.29 -0.85
N ARG A 49 1.84 2.97 -1.99
CA ARG A 49 1.97 2.33 -3.32
C ARG A 49 3.28 1.57 -3.45
N GLY A 50 4.41 2.17 -3.06
CA GLY A 50 5.73 1.53 -3.09
C GLY A 50 5.78 0.29 -2.20
N TYR A 51 5.26 0.38 -0.98
CA TYR A 51 5.18 -0.74 -0.06
C TYR A 51 4.33 -1.90 -0.61
N LEU A 52 3.12 -1.62 -1.09
CA LEU A 52 2.24 -2.65 -1.66
C LEU A 52 2.84 -3.27 -2.93
N THR A 53 3.53 -2.47 -3.74
CA THR A 53 4.25 -2.94 -4.93
C THR A 53 5.35 -3.95 -4.56
N ASP A 54 6.15 -3.65 -3.53
CA ASP A 54 7.18 -4.58 -3.03
C ASP A 54 6.55 -5.89 -2.52
N ARG A 55 5.53 -5.80 -1.67
CA ARG A 55 4.83 -6.99 -1.14
C ARG A 55 4.19 -7.83 -2.25
N PHE A 56 3.61 -7.19 -3.26
CA PHE A 56 2.98 -7.88 -4.36
C PHE A 56 4.00 -8.57 -5.27
N SER A 57 5.14 -7.92 -5.53
CA SER A 57 6.27 -8.53 -6.24
C SER A 57 6.78 -9.79 -5.52
N MET A 58 6.98 -9.71 -4.19
CA MET A 58 7.36 -10.87 -3.37
C MET A 58 6.32 -12.00 -3.41
N TYR A 59 5.03 -11.65 -3.34
CA TYR A 59 3.95 -12.63 -3.44
C TYR A 59 3.95 -13.36 -4.79
N ARG A 60 4.11 -12.63 -5.89
CA ARG A 60 4.18 -13.23 -7.23
C ARG A 60 5.42 -14.09 -7.43
N ALA A 61 6.56 -13.69 -6.88
CA ALA A 61 7.76 -14.52 -6.87
C ALA A 61 7.49 -15.88 -6.20
N GLY A 62 6.80 -15.89 -5.06
CA GLY A 62 6.47 -17.12 -4.33
C GLY A 62 5.41 -17.99 -5.01
N THR A 63 4.43 -17.39 -5.68
CA THR A 63 3.28 -18.12 -6.26
C THR A 63 3.47 -18.52 -7.72
N THR A 64 4.23 -17.75 -8.50
CA THR A 64 4.42 -17.96 -9.95
C THR A 64 5.87 -18.12 -10.36
N GLY A 65 6.82 -17.87 -9.46
CA GLY A 65 8.25 -17.83 -9.79
C GLY A 65 8.70 -16.57 -10.54
N ASN A 66 7.79 -15.62 -10.78
CA ASN A 66 8.09 -14.37 -11.50
C ASN A 66 7.71 -13.14 -10.65
N PRO A 67 8.67 -12.34 -10.17
CA PRO A 67 8.39 -11.14 -9.39
C PRO A 67 7.86 -9.97 -10.22
N ASN A 68 7.97 -10.03 -11.55
CA ASN A 68 7.74 -8.86 -12.39
C ASN A 68 6.27 -8.43 -12.39
N LEU A 69 6.07 -7.12 -12.24
CA LEU A 69 4.76 -6.47 -12.32
C LEU A 69 4.65 -5.73 -13.65
N THR A 70 3.46 -5.78 -14.24
CA THR A 70 3.13 -5.04 -15.45
C THR A 70 2.68 -3.61 -15.12
N ALA A 71 2.59 -2.74 -16.13
CA ALA A 71 2.03 -1.40 -15.95
C ALA A 71 0.58 -1.45 -15.43
N GLU A 72 -0.24 -2.39 -15.92
CA GLU A 72 -1.61 -2.60 -15.46
C GLU A 72 -1.66 -2.99 -13.98
N ASP A 73 -0.70 -3.80 -13.51
CA ASP A 73 -0.64 -4.15 -12.08
C ASP A 73 -0.31 -2.94 -11.21
N LEU A 74 0.60 -2.07 -11.67
CA LEU A 74 0.97 -0.84 -10.96
C LEU A 74 -0.19 0.17 -10.94
N GLU A 75 -0.92 0.31 -12.04
CA GLU A 75 -2.13 1.13 -12.12
C GLU A 75 -3.21 0.60 -11.16
N ARG A 76 -3.41 -0.71 -11.12
CA ARG A 76 -4.39 -1.31 -10.21
C ARG A 76 -4.01 -1.14 -8.73
N ILE A 77 -2.73 -1.22 -8.38
CA ILE A 77 -2.24 -0.90 -7.02
C ILE A 77 -2.49 0.58 -6.70
N ALA A 78 -2.26 1.48 -7.66
CA ALA A 78 -2.51 2.91 -7.47
C ALA A 78 -3.98 3.21 -7.17
N GLU A 79 -4.90 2.63 -7.96
CA GLU A 79 -6.35 2.72 -7.72
C GLU A 79 -6.73 2.14 -6.36
N PHE A 80 -6.22 0.95 -6.02
CA PHE A 80 -6.48 0.30 -4.74
C PHE A 80 -6.08 1.20 -3.56
N VAL A 81 -4.92 1.85 -3.62
CA VAL A 81 -4.49 2.80 -2.59
C VAL A 81 -5.43 4.00 -2.53
N ASP A 82 -5.89 4.52 -3.66
CA ASP A 82 -6.80 5.66 -3.69
C ASP A 82 -8.16 5.32 -3.05
N GLU A 83 -8.66 4.09 -3.27
CA GLU A 83 -9.88 3.55 -2.67
C GLU A 83 -9.74 3.31 -1.16
N HIS A 84 -8.58 2.86 -0.68
CA HIS A 84 -8.37 2.42 0.71
C HIS A 84 -7.58 3.43 1.56
N GLN A 85 -7.21 4.60 1.03
CA GLN A 85 -6.35 5.58 1.73
C GLN A 85 -6.88 6.02 3.10
N ALA A 86 -8.19 5.97 3.31
CA ALA A 86 -8.79 6.38 4.58
C ALA A 86 -8.35 5.50 5.75
N GLY A 87 -8.21 4.18 5.56
CA GLY A 87 -7.73 3.27 6.62
C GLY A 87 -6.28 3.55 7.00
N PHE A 88 -5.42 3.72 6.00
CA PHE A 88 -4.01 4.07 6.21
C PHE A 88 -3.83 5.45 6.87
N ALA A 89 -4.65 6.43 6.48
CA ALA A 89 -4.62 7.77 7.06
C ALA A 89 -5.05 7.76 8.54
N ALA A 90 -6.10 7.01 8.88
CA ALA A 90 -6.60 6.93 10.25
C ALA A 90 -5.54 6.36 11.20
N GLU A 91 -4.86 5.29 10.79
CA GLU A 91 -3.78 4.65 11.57
C GLU A 91 -2.53 5.52 11.72
N LEU A 92 -2.30 6.48 10.82
CA LEU A 92 -1.20 7.44 10.94
C LEU A 92 -1.56 8.67 11.76
N TYR A 93 -2.85 9.04 11.78
CA TYR A 93 -3.36 10.19 12.53
C TYR A 93 -3.45 9.89 14.04
N SER A 94 -3.69 8.63 14.41
CA SER A 94 -3.66 8.13 15.80
C SER A 94 -2.25 8.12 16.39
#